data_AF-A0A3D5WPR7-F1
#
_entry.id   AF-A0A3D5WPR7-F1
#
_cell.length_a   1.000
_cell.length_b   1.000
_cell.length_c   1.000
_cell.angle_alpha   90.00
_cell.angle_beta   90.00
_cell.angle_gamma   90.00
#
_symmetry.space_group_name_H-M   'P 1'
#
loop_
_entity.id
_entity.type
_entity.pdbx_description
1 polymer ?
#
loop_
_entity_poly.entity_id
_entity_poly.type
_entity_poly.pdbx_seq_one_letter_code
_entity_poly.pdbx_strand_id
1 'polypeptide(L)'
;IRRIFKLYASCPVQPSIEATTNAFRIVLPNMNAASAGKENAAEAKPAAPVITPQMKTVLEYLKEYGEMRDEDLQELLHIKKTRAYLLTRQMS
;
A
#
# COMPACT_ATOMS: atom_id res chain seq x y z
N ILE A 1 -17.69 20.74 16.56
CA ILE A 1 -17.77 20.30 15.15
C ILE A 1 -16.73 20.93 14.21
N ARG A 2 -16.48 22.26 14.29
CA ARG A 2 -15.55 23.00 13.39
C ARG A 2 -14.14 22.42 13.29
N ARG A 3 -13.64 21.79 14.37
CA ARG A 3 -12.31 21.17 14.43
C ARG A 3 -12.16 19.97 13.49
N ILE A 4 -13.24 19.19 13.27
CA ILE A 4 -13.25 18.04 12.36
C ILE A 4 -13.15 18.54 10.90
N PHE A 5 -14.01 19.49 10.50
CA PHE A 5 -13.93 20.08 9.17
C PHE A 5 -12.57 20.74 8.87
N LYS A 6 -11.94 21.35 9.87
CA LYS A 6 -10.59 21.94 9.73
C LYS A 6 -9.51 20.89 9.41
N LEU A 7 -9.61 19.68 9.95
CA LEU A 7 -8.66 18.59 9.65
C LEU A 7 -8.83 18.03 8.23
N TYR A 8 -10.05 18.11 7.69
CA TYR A 8 -10.39 17.61 6.35
C TYR A 8 -10.44 18.72 5.28
N ALA A 9 -10.01 19.95 5.60
CA ALA A 9 -10.12 21.10 4.70
C ALA A 9 -9.35 20.91 3.37
N SER A 10 -8.32 20.08 3.36
CA SER A 10 -7.50 19.75 2.17
C SER A 10 -7.94 18.49 1.44
N CYS A 11 -9.00 17.81 1.91
CA CYS A 11 -9.52 16.59 1.30
C CYS A 11 -10.52 16.91 0.17
N PRO A 12 -10.53 16.14 -0.93
CA PRO A 12 -11.45 16.35 -2.05
C PRO A 12 -12.91 16.06 -1.68
N VAL A 13 -13.12 15.16 -0.71
CA VAL A 13 -14.43 14.84 -0.14
C VAL A 13 -14.46 15.36 1.29
N GLN A 14 -15.52 16.08 1.66
CA GLN A 14 -15.71 16.62 3.00
C GLN A 14 -16.52 15.67 3.89
N PRO A 15 -16.28 15.68 5.21
CA PRO A 15 -17.09 14.90 6.16
C PRO A 15 -18.54 15.39 6.22
N SER A 16 -19.49 14.45 6.32
CA SER A 16 -20.93 14.75 6.44
C SER A 16 -21.43 14.42 7.84
N ILE A 17 -22.33 15.26 8.36
CA ILE A 17 -22.86 15.14 9.72
C ILE A 17 -24.35 15.41 9.67
N GLU A 18 -25.13 14.40 10.02
CA GLU A 18 -26.59 14.46 10.11
C GLU A 18 -26.97 14.30 11.58
N ALA A 19 -27.75 15.25 12.11
CA ALA A 19 -28.24 15.21 13.47
C ALA A 19 -29.75 14.99 13.48
N THR A 20 -30.18 14.04 14.29
CA THR A 20 -31.57 13.83 14.70
C THR A 20 -31.70 14.17 16.18
N THR A 21 -32.93 14.26 16.69
CA THR A 21 -33.23 14.73 18.05
C THR A 21 -32.42 14.04 19.16
N ASN A 22 -32.10 12.75 19.00
CA ASN A 22 -31.39 11.95 20.02
C ASN A 22 -30.11 11.27 19.52
N ALA A 23 -29.75 11.45 18.25
CA ALA A 23 -28.61 10.75 17.66
C ALA A 23 -27.98 11.57 16.54
N PHE A 24 -26.71 11.32 16.27
CA PHE A 24 -26.03 11.89 15.12
C PHE A 24 -25.32 10.80 14.34
N ARG A 25 -25.31 10.97 13.02
CA ARG A 25 -24.51 10.18 12.09
C ARG A 25 -23.39 11.06 11.57
N ILE A 26 -22.16 10.57 11.67
CA ILE A 26 -20.99 11.22 11.07
C ILE A 26 -20.40 10.26 10.05
N VAL A 27 -20.20 10.76 8.83
CA VAL A 27 -19.50 10.06 7.75
C VAL A 27 -18.17 10.77 7.54
N LEU A 28 -17.07 10.09 7.84
CA LEU A 28 -15.72 10.59 7.62
C LEU A 28 -15.12 9.95 6.34
N PRO A 29 -14.58 10.75 5.41
CA PRO A 29 -13.84 10.23 4.27
C PRO A 29 -12.61 9.43 4.73
N ASN A 30 -12.35 8.28 4.11
CA ASN A 30 -11.14 7.51 4.40
C ASN A 30 -9.91 8.29 3.92
N MET A 31 -9.17 8.91 4.84
CA MET A 31 -7.98 9.68 4.52
C MET A 31 -6.93 8.82 3.83
N ASN A 32 -6.75 7.56 4.22
CA ASN A 32 -5.76 6.66 3.63
C ASN A 32 -6.08 6.34 2.15
N ALA A 33 -7.35 6.33 1.77
CA ALA A 33 -7.78 6.12 0.38
C ALA A 33 -7.75 7.43 -0.45
N ALA A 34 -7.87 8.59 0.19
CA ALA A 34 -7.76 9.89 -0.48
C ALA A 34 -6.30 10.33 -0.63
N SER A 35 -5.47 10.04 0.38
CA SER A 35 -4.03 10.24 0.38
C SER A 35 -3.32 9.17 -0.44
N ALA A 36 -3.90 7.99 -0.62
CA ALA A 36 -3.52 7.07 -1.68
C ALA A 36 -3.47 7.74 -3.07
N GLY A 37 -4.22 8.81 -3.36
CA GLY A 37 -4.01 9.56 -4.61
C GLY A 37 -2.70 10.36 -4.67
N LYS A 38 -2.14 10.76 -3.51
CA LYS A 38 -0.97 11.64 -3.38
C LYS A 38 0.30 10.92 -2.90
N GLU A 39 0.17 9.85 -2.12
CA GLU A 39 1.26 8.94 -1.76
C GLU A 39 1.21 7.62 -2.54
N ASN A 40 0.03 7.17 -3.02
CA ASN A 40 -0.04 6.10 -4.04
C ASN A 40 -0.03 6.64 -5.49
N ALA A 41 0.35 7.91 -5.71
CA ALA A 41 1.09 8.22 -6.93
C ALA A 41 2.43 7.44 -6.98
N ALA A 42 2.89 6.89 -5.85
CA ALA A 42 3.99 5.92 -5.80
C ALA A 42 3.55 4.45 -5.81
N GLU A 43 2.28 4.08 -5.55
CA GLU A 43 1.89 2.66 -5.35
C GLU A 43 0.51 2.22 -5.90
N ALA A 44 -0.20 3.05 -6.66
CA ALA A 44 -1.45 2.68 -7.34
C ALA A 44 -1.47 3.07 -8.82
N LYS A 45 -0.31 2.97 -9.46
CA LYS A 45 -0.23 2.77 -10.91
C LYS A 45 0.12 1.30 -11.10
N PRO A 46 -0.51 0.54 -12.01
CA PRO A 46 0.23 -0.50 -12.72
C PRO A 46 1.24 0.24 -13.62
N ALA A 47 2.17 0.97 -13.00
CA ALA A 47 3.41 1.32 -13.64
C ALA A 47 4.12 -0.02 -13.77
N ALA A 48 4.52 -0.37 -14.98
CA ALA A 48 5.39 -1.50 -15.25
C ALA A 48 6.36 -1.69 -14.07
N PRO A 49 6.51 -2.93 -13.55
CA PRO A 49 7.20 -3.17 -12.29
C PRO A 49 8.52 -2.43 -12.33
N VAL A 50 8.67 -1.40 -11.50
CA VAL A 50 9.95 -0.74 -11.32
C VAL A 50 10.82 -1.79 -10.66
N ILE A 51 11.55 -2.55 -11.47
CA ILE A 51 12.30 -3.71 -11.02
C ILE A 51 13.32 -3.22 -10.01
N THR A 52 13.00 -3.40 -8.74
CA THR A 52 13.89 -3.01 -7.65
C THR A 52 15.16 -3.85 -7.73
N PRO A 53 16.30 -3.40 -7.17
CA PRO A 53 17.52 -4.20 -7.14
C PRO A 53 17.30 -5.61 -6.57
N GLN A 54 16.46 -5.73 -5.54
CA GLN A 54 16.09 -7.01 -4.92
C GLN A 54 15.36 -7.93 -5.92
N MET A 55 14.43 -7.37 -6.71
CA MET A 55 13.70 -8.12 -7.73
C MET A 55 14.62 -8.59 -8.86
N LYS A 56 15.64 -7.81 -9.23
CA LYS A 56 16.64 -8.24 -10.23
C LYS A 56 17.42 -9.46 -9.76
N THR A 57 17.88 -9.45 -8.52
CA THR A 57 18.62 -10.58 -7.94
C THR A 57 17.78 -11.86 -7.93
N VAL A 58 16.48 -11.74 -7.60
CA VAL A 58 15.54 -12.87 -7.65
C VAL A 58 15.36 -13.40 -9.08
N LEU A 59 15.20 -12.52 -10.06
CA LEU A 59 15.07 -12.90 -11.47
C LEU A 59 16.35 -13.54 -12.04
N GLU A 60 17.51 -13.07 -11.63
CA GLU A 60 18.81 -13.63 -12.04
C GLU A 60 19.00 -15.04 -11.48
N TYR A 61 18.67 -15.24 -10.20
CA TYR A 61 18.66 -16.56 -9.58
C TYR A 61 17.67 -17.52 -10.27
N LEU A 62 16.44 -17.08 -10.53
CA LEU A 62 15.43 -17.89 -11.23
C LEU A 62 15.85 -18.23 -12.67
N LYS A 63 16.62 -17.37 -13.32
CA LYS A 63 17.15 -17.65 -14.66
C LYS A 63 18.24 -18.75 -14.63
N GLU A 64 19.00 -18.83 -13.55
CA GLU A 64 20.09 -19.80 -13.39
C GLU A 64 19.59 -21.16 -12.89
N TYR A 65 18.68 -21.17 -11.90
CA TYR A 65 18.22 -22.39 -11.22
C TYR A 65 16.81 -22.85 -11.61
N GLY A 66 16.01 -21.99 -12.26
CA GLY A 66 14.65 -22.31 -12.72
C GLY A 66 13.56 -22.28 -11.65
N GLU A 67 13.92 -22.51 -10.38
CA GLU A 67 13.02 -22.46 -9.23
C GLU A 67 13.68 -21.77 -8.02
N MET A 68 12.86 -21.29 -7.09
CA MET A 68 13.32 -20.68 -5.83
C MET A 68 12.30 -20.98 -4.73
N ARG A 69 12.76 -21.43 -3.56
CA ARG A 69 11.89 -21.62 -2.38
C ARG A 69 11.93 -20.39 -1.48
N ASP A 70 10.94 -20.28 -0.59
CA ASP A 70 10.87 -19.19 0.40
C ASP A 70 12.11 -19.13 1.32
N GLU A 71 12.75 -20.27 1.57
CA GLU A 71 13.99 -20.34 2.36
C GLU A 71 15.17 -19.71 1.58
N ASP A 72 15.32 -20.10 0.31
CA ASP A 72 16.35 -19.58 -0.58
C ASP A 72 16.20 -18.06 -0.79
N LEU A 73 14.95 -17.57 -0.91
CA LEU A 73 14.64 -16.13 -1.03
C LEU A 73 15.02 -15.34 0.24
N GLN A 74 14.76 -15.91 1.42
CA GLN A 74 15.09 -15.29 2.70
C GLN A 74 16.60 -15.20 2.89
N GLU A 75 17.35 -16.25 2.52
CA GLU A 75 18.81 -16.27 2.59
C GLU A 75 19.44 -15.31 1.57
N LEU A 76 18.99 -15.35 0.31
CA LEU A 76 19.52 -14.54 -0.79
C LEU A 76 19.40 -13.04 -0.52
N LEU A 77 18.28 -12.60 0.06
CA LEU A 77 18.01 -11.19 0.30
C LEU A 77 18.24 -10.77 1.76
N HIS A 78 18.65 -11.69 2.64
CA HIS A 78 18.77 -11.49 4.09
C HIS A 78 17.51 -10.85 4.72
N ILE A 79 16.34 -11.34 4.34
CA ILE A 79 15.04 -10.84 4.80
C ILE A 79 14.26 -11.93 5.56
N LYS A 80 13.35 -11.51 6.44
CA LYS A 80 12.46 -12.43 7.19
C LYS A 80 11.24 -12.82 6.35
N LYS A 81 10.60 -13.94 6.72
CA LYS A 81 9.40 -14.52 6.12
C LYS A 81 8.32 -13.52 5.68
N THR A 82 7.89 -12.60 6.55
CA THR A 82 6.84 -11.63 6.19
C THR A 82 7.26 -10.71 5.05
N ARG A 83 8.53 -10.30 5.02
CA ARG A 83 9.07 -9.43 3.96
C ARG A 83 9.25 -10.20 2.66
N ALA A 84 9.74 -11.44 2.73
CA ALA A 84 9.83 -12.35 1.59
C ALA A 84 8.44 -12.58 0.96
N TYR A 85 7.43 -12.89 1.78
CA TYR A 85 6.05 -13.08 1.32
C TYR A 85 5.49 -11.86 0.57
N LEU A 86 5.69 -10.65 1.11
CA LEU A 86 5.25 -9.42 0.46
C LEU A 86 5.97 -9.19 -0.88
N LEU A 87 7.26 -9.50 -0.95
CA LEU A 87 8.04 -9.38 -2.18
C LEU A 87 7.56 -10.35 -3.26
N THR A 88 7.35 -11.63 -2.91
CA THR A 88 6.82 -12.63 -3.85
C THR A 88 5.44 -12.22 -4.37
N ARG A 89 4.58 -11.69 -3.50
CA ARG A 89 3.26 -11.18 -3.87
C ARG A 89 3.33 -9.95 -4.79
N GLN A 90 4.38 -9.13 -4.69
CA GLN A 90 4.61 -7.99 -5.59
C GLN A 90 5.14 -8.41 -6.96
N MET A 91 5.67 -9.63 -7.09
CA MET A 91 6.21 -10.19 -8.34
C MET A 91 5.21 -11.10 -9.08
N SER A 92 4.11 -11.49 -8.43
CA SER A 92 2.99 -12.22 -9.04
C SER A 92 2.12 -11.29 -9.86
#